data_AF-A0A940UQ84-F1
#
_entry.id   AF-A0A940UQ84-F1
#
_cell.length_a   1.000
_cell.length_b   1.000
_cell.length_c   1.000
_cell.angle_alpha   90.00
_cell.angle_beta   90.00
_cell.angle_gamma   90.00
#
_symmetry.space_group_name_H-M   'P 1'
#
loop_
_entity.id
_entity.type
_entity.pdbx_description
1 polymer ?
#
loop_
_entity_poly.entity_id
_entity_poly.type
_entity_poly.pdbx_seq_one_letter_code
_entity_poly.pdbx_strand_id
1 'polypeptide(L)' 'MTKKQQKAAEQAIRKIAKRDGVSIEYVRKQMQLAMLSGLCSSDPAHKAFWGNVPSRTEIPTPEELITHIAKKLTQK' A
#
# COMPACT_ATOMS: atom_id res chain seq x y z
N MET A 1 0.31 -11.79 4.22
CA MET A 1 1.32 -10.91 4.85
C MET A 1 1.79 -11.54 6.16
N THR A 2 3.11 -11.63 6.39
CA THR A 2 3.66 -12.11 7.67
C THR A 2 3.74 -10.98 8.71
N LYS A 3 3.87 -11.31 10.00
CA LYS A 3 4.08 -10.30 11.07
C LYS A 3 5.28 -9.39 10.80
N LYS A 4 6.37 -9.95 10.23
CA LYS A 4 7.58 -9.19 9.85
C LYS A 4 7.27 -8.18 8.74
N GLN A 5 6.52 -8.58 7.72
CA GLN A 5 6.11 -7.69 6.62
C GLN A 5 5.20 -6.57 7.12
N GLN A 6 4.24 -6.88 7.98
CA GLN A 6 3.35 -5.89 8.59
C GLN A 6 4.15 -4.84 9.37
N LYS A 7 5.08 -5.26 10.22
CA LYS A 7 5.94 -4.35 10.98
C LYS A 7 6.82 -3.48 10.07
N ALA A 8 7.38 -4.05 9.00
CA ALA A 8 8.19 -3.30 8.05
C ALA A 8 7.37 -2.23 7.30
N ALA A 9 6.16 -2.57 6.86
CA ALA A 9 5.26 -1.62 6.20
C ALA A 9 4.83 -0.50 7.17
N GLU A 10 4.48 -0.84 8.41
CA GLU A 10 4.16 0.14 9.44
C GLU A 10 5.34 1.07 9.73
N GLN A 11 6.56 0.55 9.79
CA GLN A 11 7.78 1.35 9.96
C GLN A 11 8.02 2.29 8.78
N ALA A 12 7.73 1.87 7.56
CA ALA A 12 7.84 2.74 6.38
C ALA A 12 6.87 3.93 6.47
N ILE A 13 5.61 3.67 6.83
CA ILE A 13 4.60 4.72 7.04
C ILE A 13 5.03 5.68 8.16
N ARG A 14 5.52 5.14 9.29
CA ARG A 14 6.04 5.94 10.41
C ARG A 14 7.22 6.84 10.01
N LYS A 15 8.11 6.35 9.16
CA LYS A 15 9.25 7.15 8.64
C LYS A 15 8.77 8.32 7.78
N ILE A 16 7.78 8.10 6.92
CA ILE A 16 7.18 9.16 6.09
C ILE A 16 6.51 10.20 6.99
N ALA A 17 5.68 9.75 7.94
CA ALA A 17 5.00 10.61 8.90
C ALA A 17 6.00 11.51 9.66
N LYS A 18 7.09 10.92 10.16
CA LYS A 18 8.15 11.66 10.84
C LYS A 18 8.88 12.65 9.92
N ARG A 19 9.21 12.24 8.69
CA ARG A 19 9.90 13.09 7.70
C ARG A 19 9.07 14.33 7.35
N ASP A 20 7.77 14.13 7.17
CA ASP A 20 6.86 15.17 6.66
C ASP A 20 6.17 15.96 7.78
N GLY A 21 6.41 15.62 9.06
CA GLY A 21 5.81 16.32 10.20
C GLY A 21 4.30 16.10 10.34
N VAL A 22 3.78 14.97 9.88
CA VAL A 22 2.34 14.63 9.87
C VAL A 22 2.04 13.39 10.71
N SER A 23 0.77 13.11 10.98
CA SER A 23 0.38 11.90 11.70
C SER A 23 0.48 10.64 10.82
N ILE A 24 0.61 9.48 11.46
CA ILE A 24 0.62 8.18 10.76
C ILE A 24 -0.72 7.94 10.06
N GLU A 25 -1.81 8.33 10.72
CA GLU A 25 -3.17 8.27 10.20
C GLU A 25 -3.33 9.13 8.96
N TYR A 26 -2.71 10.32 8.94
CA TYR A 26 -2.71 11.19 7.76
C TYR A 26 -2.03 10.51 6.57
N VAL A 27 -0.84 9.91 6.78
CA VAL A 27 -0.15 9.18 5.71
C VAL A 27 -1.01 8.03 5.18
N ARG A 28 -1.59 7.22 6.07
CA ARG A 28 -2.51 6.14 5.66
C ARG A 28 -3.68 6.66 4.84
N LYS A 29 -4.30 7.76 5.27
CA LYS A 29 -5.45 8.36 4.57
C LYS A 29 -5.05 8.87 3.20
N GLN A 30 -3.91 9.55 3.06
CA GLN A 30 -3.43 10.01 1.75
C GLN A 30 -3.10 8.84 0.83
N MET A 31 -2.50 7.77 1.35
CA MET A 31 -2.29 6.55 0.58
C MET A 31 -3.61 5.95 0.12
N GLN A 32 -4.61 5.79 1.00
CA GLN A 32 -5.92 5.27 0.63
C GLN A 32 -6.59 6.11 -0.47
N LEU A 33 -6.51 7.44 -0.40
CA LEU A 33 -7.02 8.31 -1.45
C LEU A 33 -6.33 8.06 -2.80
N ALA A 34 -5.01 7.95 -2.82
CA ALA A 34 -4.25 7.63 -4.03
C ALA A 34 -4.58 6.22 -4.56
N MET A 35 -4.79 5.25 -3.67
CA MET A 35 -5.18 3.89 -4.01
C MET A 35 -6.56 3.85 -4.67
N LEU A 36 -7.52 4.62 -4.16
CA LEU A 36 -8.86 4.72 -4.75
C LEU A 36 -8.82 5.24 -6.19
N SER A 37 -7.98 6.24 -6.49
CA SER A 37 -7.78 6.70 -7.88
C SER A 37 -7.28 5.57 -8.80
N GLY A 38 -6.40 4.70 -8.29
CA GLY A 38 -5.94 3.53 -9.02
C GLY A 38 -7.02 2.45 -9.19
N LEU A 39 -7.78 2.17 -8.13
CA LEU A 39 -8.84 1.14 -8.11
C LEU A 39 -10.03 1.51 -9.01
N CYS A 40 -10.39 2.80 -9.06
CA CYS A 40 -11.48 3.30 -9.91
C CYS A 40 -11.07 3.49 -11.38
N SER A 41 -9.81 3.23 -11.74
CA SER A 41 -9.33 3.37 -13.12
C SER A 41 -10.01 2.38 -14.07
N SER A 42 -10.41 2.87 -15.24
CA SER A 42 -10.92 2.02 -16.33
C SER A 42 -9.82 1.36 -17.15
N ASP A 43 -8.57 1.83 -17.01
CA ASP A 43 -7.41 1.26 -17.69
C ASP A 43 -7.22 -0.24 -17.34
N PRO A 44 -7.19 -1.14 -18.35
CA PRO A 44 -6.96 -2.56 -18.15
C PRO A 44 -5.65 -2.88 -17.39
N ALA A 45 -4.59 -2.10 -17.59
CA ALA A 45 -3.31 -2.31 -16.92
C ALA A 45 -3.41 -2.05 -15.42
N HIS A 46 -4.14 -0.99 -15.02
CA HIS A 46 -4.41 -0.71 -13.61
C HIS A 46 -5.28 -1.80 -12.98
N LYS A 47 -6.35 -2.23 -13.66
CA LYS A 47 -7.20 -3.34 -13.18
C LYS A 47 -6.40 -4.62 -12.97
N ALA A 48 -5.53 -4.97 -13.92
CA ALA A 48 -4.66 -6.13 -13.80
C ALA A 48 -3.68 -6.00 -12.64
N PHE A 49 -3.08 -4.82 -12.41
CA PHE A 49 -2.22 -4.60 -11.25
C PHE A 49 -2.98 -4.82 -9.93
N TRP A 50 -4.13 -4.17 -9.77
CA TRP A 50 -4.92 -4.21 -8.53
C TRP A 50 -5.49 -5.60 -8.25
N GLY A 51 -5.93 -6.34 -9.28
CA GLY A 51 -6.38 -7.73 -9.15
C GLY A 51 -5.28 -8.69 -8.67
N ASN A 52 -4.00 -8.31 -8.79
CA ASN A 52 -2.87 -9.09 -8.31
C ASN A 52 -2.42 -8.70 -6.88
N VAL A 53 -2.96 -7.65 -6.27
CA VAL A 53 -2.59 -7.24 -4.91
C VAL A 53 -3.30 -8.15 -3.90
N PRO A 54 -2.58 -8.92 -3.07
CA PRO A 54 -3.22 -9.75 -2.06
C PRO A 54 -3.87 -8.87 -0.99
N SER A 55 -5.18 -9.01 -0.80
CA SER A 55 -5.96 -8.28 0.21
C SER A 55 -6.81 -9.23 1.05
N ARG A 56 -7.03 -8.87 2.31
CA ARG A 56 -8.00 -9.57 3.18
C ARG A 56 -9.45 -9.09 2.96
N THR A 57 -9.60 -7.92 2.36
CA THR A 57 -10.87 -7.23 2.09
C THR A 57 -10.94 -6.81 0.62
N GLU A 58 -12.08 -6.29 0.17
CA GLU A 58 -12.25 -5.80 -1.22
C GLU A 58 -11.23 -4.72 -1.60
N ILE A 59 -10.93 -3.82 -0.66
CA ILE A 59 -9.91 -2.79 -0.82
C ILE A 59 -8.66 -3.21 -0.03
N PRO A 60 -7.48 -3.30 -0.66
CA PRO A 60 -6.24 -3.57 0.07
C PRO A 60 -5.91 -2.44 1.06
N THR A 61 -5.25 -2.79 2.16
CA THR A 61 -4.68 -1.80 3.07
C THR A 61 -3.39 -1.19 2.51
N PRO A 62 -3.01 0.03 2.94
CA PRO A 62 -1.70 0.61 2.60
C PRO A 62 -0.53 -0.34 2.91
N GLU A 63 -0.57 -1.06 4.02
CA GLU A 63 0.46 -2.02 4.43
C GLU A 63 0.52 -3.27 3.53
N GLU A 64 -0.63 -3.78 3.07
CA GLU A 64 -0.70 -4.87 2.09
C GLU A 64 -0.12 -4.43 0.73
N LEU A 65 -0.44 -3.22 0.29
CA LEU A 65 0.11 -2.66 -0.95
C LEU A 65 1.63 -2.50 -0.88
N ILE A 66 2.15 -1.90 0.21
CA ILE A 66 3.60 -1.76 0.43
C ILE A 66 4.26 -3.14 0.37
N THR A 67 3.68 -4.12 1.06
CA THR A 67 4.23 -5.49 1.11
C THR A 67 4.24 -6.14 -0.28
N HIS A 68 3.18 -5.96 -1.07
CA HIS A 68 3.09 -6.50 -2.43
C HIS A 68 4.14 -5.90 -3.36
N ILE A 69 4.24 -4.57 -3.36
CA ILE A 69 5.22 -3.85 -4.19
C ILE A 69 6.65 -4.24 -3.77
N ALA A 70 6.93 -4.27 -2.48
CA ALA A 70 8.25 -4.66 -1.97
C ALA A 70 8.63 -6.08 -2.43
N LYS A 71 7.70 -7.05 -2.38
CA LYS A 71 7.94 -8.41 -2.88
C LYS A 71 8.25 -8.43 -4.37
N LYS A 72 7.45 -7.71 -5.19
CA LYS A 72 7.67 -7.62 -6.64
C LYS A 72 9.06 -7.06 -6.98
N LEU A 73 9.57 -6.13 -6.18
CA LEU A 73 10.89 -5.54 -6.38
C LEU A 73 12.04 -6.47 -5.95
N THR A 74 11.84 -7.29 -4.91
CA THR A 74 12.86 -8.24 -4.42
C THR A 74 12.93 -9.56 -5.19
N GLN A 75 11.97 -9.85 -6.06
CA GLN A 75 11.91 -11.05 -6.89
C GLN A 75 12.52 -10.83 -8.30
N LYS A 76 13.15 -9.68 -8.53
CA LYS A 76 14.05 -9.44 -9.66
C LYS A 76 15.44 -9.96 -9.33
#